data_AF-A0A1V0JB93-F1
#
_entry.id   AF-A0A1V0JB93-F1
#
_cell.length_a   1.000
_cell.length_b   1.000
_cell.length_c   1.000
_cell.angle_alpha   90.00
_cell.angle_beta   90.00
_cell.angle_gamma   90.00
#
_symmetry.space_group_name_H-M   'P 1'
#
loop_
_entity.id
_entity.type
_entity.pdbx_description
1 polymer ?
#
loop_
_entity_poly.entity_id
_entity_poly.type
_entity_poly.pdbx_seq_one_letter_code
_entity_poly.pdbx_strand_id
1 'polypeptide(L)'
;MGICSSCCANEENKKEINMVIDTGKAKDGTYLNKVVMIQAIMRTYLDMKKVKQLKESKKVQGNIAKFEPEGRPLREEGQSKQESKPTFSDDIYKNPVVEEISKNLGEFEYGAVANDGIKREKRPAVYFENGSKYTGEWNTTNNQRDGKGVQFWADGSKYEGFWKNDKANGRGRLIHSDGDVYEGEWKDDKSHGYGVYLHSDGAQYQGDWVEDKQEGFGVEEWPDKARYQGTYKDGMKEGKGVFYWSDGSKYTGEFHNNNIHGKGVYEWVDGRKFDGDWENNKMHGEGIFEWSDGRRYQGHYVNDKKEGYGVFTWPDGRKYKGNWANGKQHGEGTFINDKGVEQTGIWENGKKKEWTRAK
;
A
#
# COMPACT_ATOMS: atom_id res chain seq x y z
N MET A 1 33.44 63.11 11.23
CA MET A 1 32.69 62.99 9.95
C MET A 1 31.55 62.02 10.20
N GLY A 2 30.29 62.51 10.09
CA GLY A 2 29.00 61.79 10.11
C GLY A 2 28.75 60.83 11.30
N ILE A 3 28.09 61.19 12.40
CA ILE A 3 26.62 61.41 12.58
C ILE A 3 25.83 60.20 12.06
N CYS A 4 24.94 59.50 12.77
CA CYS A 4 24.47 59.40 14.16
C CYS A 4 23.35 58.33 14.13
N SER A 5 23.16 57.59 15.23
CA SER A 5 21.87 57.12 15.81
C SER A 5 20.77 56.50 14.92
N SER A 6 19.96 55.54 15.35
CA SER A 6 19.71 54.96 16.67
C SER A 6 18.60 53.91 16.53
N CYS A 7 18.68 52.89 17.39
CA CYS A 7 17.61 52.30 18.20
C CYS A 7 16.21 52.04 17.59
N CYS A 8 15.74 50.79 17.73
CA CYS A 8 14.75 50.35 18.75
C CYS A 8 14.32 48.90 18.45
N ALA A 9 14.61 47.95 19.35
CA ALA A 9 13.69 47.37 20.34
C ALA A 9 12.90 46.17 19.75
N ASN A 10 13.31 44.93 20.10
CA ASN A 10 12.80 44.08 21.20
C ASN A 10 11.47 43.39 20.84
N GLU A 11 11.51 42.08 20.68
CA GLU A 11 11.03 41.06 21.62
C GLU A 11 9.60 40.62 21.26
N GLU A 12 9.41 39.32 20.98
CA GLU A 12 8.51 38.46 21.75
C GLU A 12 8.11 37.17 20.99
N ASN A 13 8.22 36.07 21.75
CA ASN A 13 7.39 34.87 21.68
C ASN A 13 7.62 33.83 20.56
N LYS A 14 8.67 33.03 20.77
CA LYS A 14 8.61 31.58 20.58
C LYS A 14 7.50 30.99 21.47
N LYS A 15 6.53 30.32 20.87
CA LYS A 15 5.68 29.31 21.54
C LYS A 15 5.80 28.00 20.77
N GLU A 16 6.82 27.22 21.12
CA GLU A 16 6.87 25.79 20.83
C GLU A 16 5.98 25.05 21.84
N ILE A 17 5.17 24.15 21.33
CA ILE A 17 4.24 23.32 22.10
C ILE A 17 5.05 22.19 22.75
N ASN A 18 5.04 22.19 24.08
CA ASN A 18 5.58 21.12 24.92
C ASN A 18 4.82 19.80 24.68
N MET A 19 5.54 18.75 24.28
CA MET A 19 5.09 17.37 24.46
C MET A 19 6.01 16.71 25.49
N VAL A 20 5.41 16.39 26.64
CA VAL A 20 6.06 15.79 27.80
C VAL A 20 6.58 14.39 27.43
N ILE A 21 7.88 14.19 27.63
CA ILE A 21 8.54 12.88 27.61
C ILE A 21 8.38 12.32 29.03
N ASP A 22 7.52 11.31 29.18
CA ASP A 22 7.49 10.49 30.40
C ASP A 22 8.33 9.22 30.17
N THR A 23 9.35 9.07 31.01
CA THR A 23 10.29 7.96 31.03
C THR A 23 9.84 6.92 32.06
N GLY A 24 9.17 5.85 31.61
CA GLY A 24 8.84 4.68 32.43
C GLY A 24 9.60 3.43 31.97
N LYS A 25 10.54 2.95 32.79
CA LYS A 25 11.31 1.71 32.60
C LYS A 25 10.48 0.43 32.83
N ALA A 26 10.93 -0.62 32.15
CA ALA A 26 10.44 -1.98 32.00
C ALA A 26 10.05 -2.76 33.27
N LYS A 27 9.09 -3.70 33.10
CA LYS A 27 9.08 -5.04 33.72
C LYS A 27 8.46 -6.10 32.76
N ASP A 28 9.34 -6.99 32.33
CA ASP A 28 9.20 -8.44 32.08
C ASP A 28 8.02 -9.09 31.34
N GLY A 29 8.40 -9.95 30.38
CA GLY A 29 7.79 -11.27 30.18
C GLY A 29 6.50 -11.37 29.36
N THR A 30 6.60 -11.45 28.03
CA THR A 30 5.98 -12.53 27.22
C THR A 30 6.34 -12.37 25.74
N TYR A 31 7.18 -13.29 25.26
CA TYR A 31 7.44 -13.56 23.85
C TYR A 31 6.26 -14.35 23.28
N LEU A 32 5.43 -13.74 22.43
CA LEU A 32 4.71 -14.38 21.31
C LEU A 32 3.94 -13.29 20.54
N ASN A 33 3.90 -13.39 19.21
CA ASN A 33 3.26 -12.49 18.23
C ASN A 33 4.12 -11.35 17.65
N LYS A 34 5.11 -11.73 16.82
CA LYS A 34 5.66 -10.85 15.77
C LYS A 34 5.78 -11.58 14.43
N VAL A 35 4.63 -11.92 13.83
CA VAL A 35 4.49 -12.15 12.37
C VAL A 35 3.42 -11.19 11.83
N VAL A 36 3.36 -9.97 12.37
CA VAL A 36 2.44 -8.92 11.91
C VAL A 36 3.25 -7.73 11.45
N MET A 37 3.69 -7.77 10.19
CA MET A 37 4.02 -6.55 9.43
C MET A 37 3.70 -6.61 7.93
N ILE A 38 3.04 -7.68 7.44
CA ILE A 38 2.45 -7.69 6.08
C ILE A 38 0.98 -7.20 6.12
N GLN A 39 0.30 -7.34 7.26
CA GLN A 39 -1.12 -6.95 7.37
C GLN A 39 -1.40 -5.45 7.55
N ALA A 40 -0.40 -4.61 7.84
CA ALA A 40 -0.65 -3.19 8.17
C ALA A 40 -0.77 -2.29 6.93
N ILE A 41 -0.06 -2.61 5.84
CA ILE A 41 0.01 -1.80 4.62
C ILE A 41 -1.20 -2.07 3.70
N MET A 42 -1.81 -3.26 3.80
CA MET A 42 -3.02 -3.67 3.06
C MET A 42 -4.35 -3.21 3.70
N ARG A 43 -4.36 -2.84 5.00
CA ARG A 43 -5.59 -2.39 5.70
C ARG A 43 -6.19 -1.12 5.11
N THR A 44 -5.37 -0.26 4.51
CA THR A 44 -5.82 0.93 3.76
C THR A 44 -6.71 0.59 2.56
N TYR A 45 -6.51 -0.57 1.91
CA TYR A 45 -7.36 -1.03 0.82
C TYR A 45 -8.67 -1.66 1.33
N LEU A 46 -8.62 -2.41 2.44
CA LEU A 46 -9.81 -2.97 3.09
C LEU A 46 -10.74 -1.90 3.68
N ASP A 47 -10.20 -0.80 4.21
CA ASP A 47 -10.99 0.31 4.74
C ASP A 47 -11.75 1.08 3.63
N MET A 48 -11.20 1.15 2.41
CA MET A 48 -11.90 1.72 1.25
C MET A 48 -13.10 0.88 0.79
N LYS A 49 -13.02 -0.46 0.82
CA LYS A 49 -14.16 -1.35 0.55
C LYS A 49 -15.22 -1.31 1.65
N LYS A 50 -14.81 -1.21 2.93
CA LYS A 50 -15.75 -1.05 4.06
C LYS A 50 -16.55 0.24 3.98
N VAL A 51 -15.96 1.36 3.55
CA VAL A 51 -16.69 2.63 3.38
C VAL A 51 -17.76 2.57 2.27
N LYS A 52 -17.59 1.70 1.27
CA LYS A 52 -18.58 1.48 0.20
C LYS A 52 -19.70 0.54 0.67
N GLN A 53 -19.36 -0.53 1.39
CA GLN A 53 -20.33 -1.50 1.94
C GLN A 53 -21.13 -0.98 3.17
N LEU A 54 -20.58 -0.04 3.95
CA LEU A 54 -21.27 0.56 5.11
C LEU A 54 -22.36 1.58 4.73
N LYS A 55 -22.36 2.08 3.48
CA LYS A 55 -23.44 2.93 2.96
C LYS A 55 -24.64 2.12 2.47
N GLU A 56 -24.45 0.83 2.19
CA GLU A 56 -25.48 -0.06 1.66
C GLU A 56 -26.14 -0.96 2.73
N SER A 57 -25.55 -1.07 3.93
CA SER A 57 -26.01 -2.00 4.99
C SER A 57 -26.69 -1.37 6.21
N LYS A 58 -26.97 -0.05 6.24
CA LYS A 58 -27.81 0.54 7.29
C LYS A 58 -29.31 0.27 7.06
N LYS A 59 -29.73 -0.98 7.29
CA LYS A 59 -31.09 -1.33 7.74
C LYS A 59 -31.03 -2.62 8.57
N VAL A 60 -31.72 -2.56 9.71
CA VAL A 60 -32.09 -3.64 10.65
C VAL A 60 -31.19 -3.80 11.89
N GLN A 61 -31.90 -3.76 13.03
CA GLN A 61 -31.46 -3.64 14.42
C GLN A 61 -31.15 -4.99 15.09
N GLY A 62 -30.24 -4.94 16.08
CA GLY A 62 -30.43 -5.48 17.44
C GLY A 62 -30.34 -7.00 17.67
N ASN A 63 -29.34 -7.46 18.42
CA ASN A 63 -29.44 -7.70 19.87
C ASN A 63 -28.22 -8.45 20.42
N ILE A 64 -27.89 -8.13 21.67
CA ILE A 64 -26.77 -8.63 22.48
C ILE A 64 -27.27 -9.80 23.34
N ALA A 65 -26.47 -10.85 23.53
CA ALA A 65 -26.56 -11.71 24.70
C ALA A 65 -25.16 -12.11 25.20
N LYS A 66 -24.94 -11.86 26.50
CA LYS A 66 -23.78 -12.22 27.31
C LYS A 66 -23.89 -13.67 27.78
N PHE A 67 -22.78 -14.35 28.01
CA PHE A 67 -22.68 -15.46 28.97
C PHE A 67 -21.31 -15.46 29.65
N GLU A 68 -21.34 -15.54 30.99
CA GLU A 68 -20.20 -15.66 31.93
C GLU A 68 -20.15 -17.09 32.53
N PRO A 69 -19.07 -17.48 33.25
CA PRO A 69 -18.55 -18.85 33.28
C PRO A 69 -18.76 -19.59 34.60
N GLU A 70 -18.77 -20.92 34.54
CA GLU A 70 -18.56 -21.84 35.67
C GLU A 70 -17.82 -23.08 35.12
N GLY A 71 -16.92 -23.81 35.78
CA GLY A 71 -16.37 -23.80 37.13
C GLY A 71 -15.27 -24.87 37.16
N ARG A 72 -14.25 -24.69 38.01
CA ARG A 72 -13.16 -25.66 38.24
C ARG A 72 -13.58 -26.67 39.32
N PRO A 73 -12.99 -27.88 39.32
CA PRO A 73 -12.49 -28.43 40.58
C PRO A 73 -11.04 -28.97 40.49
N LEU A 74 -10.58 -29.44 41.64
CA LEU A 74 -9.21 -29.44 42.17
C LEU A 74 -8.38 -30.71 41.89
N ARG A 75 -7.06 -30.49 41.86
CA ARG A 75 -5.90 -31.31 42.33
C ARG A 75 -6.10 -32.80 42.70
N GLU A 76 -5.22 -33.64 42.13
CA GLU A 76 -4.56 -34.75 42.83
C GLU A 76 -3.08 -34.85 42.39
N GLU A 77 -2.23 -35.35 43.30
CA GLU A 77 -0.77 -35.36 43.28
C GLU A 77 -0.16 -36.59 42.60
N GLY A 78 1.03 -36.40 42.01
CA GLY A 78 2.16 -37.33 42.11
C GLY A 78 2.16 -38.59 41.23
N GLN A 79 2.95 -38.56 40.14
CA GLN A 79 3.77 -39.71 39.70
C GLN A 79 4.78 -39.26 38.62
N SER A 80 6.05 -39.67 38.79
CA SER A 80 7.15 -39.37 37.88
C SER A 80 6.88 -39.90 36.48
N LYS A 81 6.91 -39.04 35.47
CA LYS A 81 6.90 -39.44 34.07
C LYS A 81 8.23 -39.09 33.43
N GLN A 82 8.87 -40.12 32.88
CA GLN A 82 9.93 -39.97 31.88
C GLN A 82 9.43 -39.01 30.80
N GLU A 83 10.23 -38.00 30.47
CA GLU A 83 9.95 -37.06 29.39
C GLU A 83 9.94 -37.81 28.05
N SER A 84 8.75 -38.25 27.64
CA SER A 84 8.51 -38.67 26.27
C SER A 84 8.61 -37.43 25.40
N LYS A 85 9.54 -37.44 24.42
CA LYS A 85 9.54 -36.47 23.32
C LYS A 85 8.10 -36.34 22.78
N PRO A 86 7.57 -35.12 22.59
CA PRO A 86 6.25 -34.95 22.02
C PRO A 86 6.20 -35.63 20.65
N THR A 87 5.43 -36.70 20.53
CA THR A 87 5.10 -37.33 19.25
C THR A 87 4.07 -36.43 18.58
N PHE A 88 4.54 -35.43 17.85
CA PHE A 88 3.69 -34.65 16.96
C PHE A 88 3.21 -35.57 15.83
N SER A 89 1.88 -35.73 15.68
CA SER A 89 1.33 -36.38 14.49
C SER A 89 1.72 -35.55 13.27
N ASP A 90 2.20 -36.19 12.20
CA ASP A 90 2.49 -35.51 10.93
C ASP A 90 1.25 -34.82 10.32
N ASP A 91 0.05 -35.12 10.82
CA ASP A 91 -1.19 -34.47 10.39
C ASP A 91 -1.25 -32.97 10.70
N ILE A 92 -0.51 -32.48 11.71
CA ILE A 92 -0.54 -31.04 12.06
C ILE A 92 0.08 -30.14 10.99
N TYR A 93 0.89 -30.72 10.10
CA TYR A 93 1.55 -29.99 9.01
C TYR A 93 0.74 -30.01 7.70
N LYS A 94 -0.36 -30.76 7.66
CA LYS A 94 -1.20 -30.86 6.47
C LYS A 94 -2.18 -29.70 6.44
N ASN A 95 -2.07 -28.88 5.41
CA ASN A 95 -3.03 -27.84 5.11
C ASN A 95 -3.49 -28.02 3.65
N PRO A 96 -4.77 -28.38 3.40
CA PRO A 96 -5.28 -28.63 2.06
C PRO A 96 -5.08 -27.46 1.10
N VAL A 97 -5.16 -26.21 1.59
CA VAL A 97 -4.92 -25.00 0.80
C VAL A 97 -3.46 -24.95 0.35
N VAL A 98 -2.53 -25.20 1.27
CA VAL A 98 -1.09 -25.20 0.98
C VAL A 98 -0.70 -26.35 0.04
N GLU A 99 -1.33 -27.51 0.18
CA GLU A 99 -1.13 -28.66 -0.71
C GLU A 99 -1.63 -28.38 -2.13
N GLU A 100 -2.83 -27.79 -2.27
CA GLU A 100 -3.40 -27.40 -3.55
C GLU A 100 -2.54 -26.33 -4.24
N ILE A 101 -2.13 -25.28 -3.52
CA ILE A 101 -1.25 -24.23 -4.03
C ILE A 101 0.11 -24.83 -4.44
N SER A 102 0.70 -25.68 -3.60
CA SER A 102 1.97 -26.35 -3.93
C SER A 102 1.87 -27.17 -5.21
N LYS A 103 0.74 -27.86 -5.42
CA LYS A 103 0.48 -28.62 -6.64
C LYS A 103 0.34 -27.71 -7.86
N ASN A 104 -0.36 -26.59 -7.72
CA ASN A 104 -0.60 -25.64 -8.81
C ASN A 104 0.67 -24.87 -9.22
N LEU A 105 1.54 -24.55 -8.26
CA LEU A 105 2.82 -23.86 -8.51
C LEU A 105 3.95 -24.81 -8.97
N GLY A 106 3.75 -26.12 -8.85
CA GLY A 106 4.75 -27.12 -9.22
C GLY A 106 5.97 -27.16 -8.28
N GLU A 107 6.96 -27.97 -8.67
CA GLU A 107 8.20 -28.12 -7.91
C GLU A 107 8.96 -26.79 -7.80
N PHE A 108 9.58 -26.54 -6.64
CA PHE A 108 10.38 -25.34 -6.45
C PHE A 108 11.74 -25.47 -7.13
N GLU A 109 12.09 -24.48 -7.95
CA GLU A 109 13.36 -24.44 -8.67
C GLU A 109 14.43 -23.70 -7.87
N TYR A 110 15.33 -24.46 -7.24
CA TYR A 110 16.46 -23.90 -6.50
C TYR A 110 17.47 -23.13 -7.38
N GLY A 111 17.50 -23.36 -8.70
CA GLY A 111 18.51 -22.75 -9.57
C GLY A 111 19.96 -23.20 -9.25
N ALA A 112 20.94 -22.45 -9.76
CA ALA A 112 22.36 -22.76 -9.60
C ALA A 112 22.85 -22.42 -8.18
N VAL A 113 23.54 -23.37 -7.54
CA VAL A 113 24.16 -23.18 -6.23
C VAL A 113 25.62 -22.79 -6.43
N ALA A 114 26.00 -21.60 -5.98
CA ALA A 114 27.42 -21.23 -5.94
C ALA A 114 28.14 -22.07 -4.90
N ASN A 115 29.34 -22.57 -5.23
CA ASN A 115 30.18 -23.24 -4.23
C ASN A 115 30.75 -22.21 -3.27
N ASP A 116 30.28 -22.26 -2.02
CA ASP A 116 30.68 -21.36 -0.93
C ASP A 116 31.64 -22.01 0.07
N GLY A 117 32.11 -23.23 -0.22
CA GLY A 117 33.05 -23.96 0.63
C GLY A 117 32.43 -24.53 1.92
N ILE A 118 31.13 -24.35 2.15
CA ILE A 118 30.45 -24.87 3.35
C ILE A 118 30.15 -26.35 3.17
N LYS A 119 30.66 -27.18 4.10
CA LYS A 119 30.34 -28.60 4.16
C LYS A 119 28.96 -28.83 4.77
N ARG A 120 28.05 -29.37 3.96
CA ARG A 120 26.67 -29.66 4.34
C ARG A 120 26.38 -31.14 4.39
N GLU A 121 25.48 -31.54 5.28
CA GLU A 121 24.92 -32.89 5.32
C GLU A 121 23.39 -32.85 5.37
N LYS A 122 22.73 -33.87 4.80
CA LYS A 122 21.29 -34.05 4.94
C LYS A 122 21.00 -34.94 6.14
N ARG A 123 20.00 -34.56 6.93
CA ARG A 123 19.57 -35.31 8.12
C ARG A 123 18.13 -35.80 7.99
N PRO A 124 17.71 -36.78 8.81
CA PRO A 124 16.29 -37.05 9.01
C PRO A 124 15.55 -35.79 9.46
N ALA A 125 14.22 -35.79 9.27
CA ALA A 125 13.39 -34.66 9.68
C ALA A 125 13.61 -34.30 11.17
N VAL A 126 13.81 -33.01 11.43
CA VAL A 126 14.00 -32.46 12.77
C VAL A 126 12.74 -31.72 13.18
N TYR A 127 12.27 -31.98 14.40
CA TYR A 127 11.13 -31.33 15.02
C TYR A 127 11.65 -30.37 16.08
N PHE A 128 11.33 -29.09 15.94
CA PHE A 128 11.75 -28.03 16.86
C PHE A 128 10.73 -27.83 17.99
N GLU A 129 11.16 -27.21 19.08
CA GLU A 129 10.31 -26.93 20.26
C GLU A 129 9.11 -26.06 19.93
N ASN A 130 9.22 -25.20 18.91
CA ASN A 130 8.13 -24.36 18.41
C ASN A 130 7.11 -25.14 17.55
N GLY A 131 7.24 -26.46 17.47
CA GLY A 131 6.36 -27.32 16.69
C GLY A 131 6.62 -27.29 15.18
N SER A 132 7.70 -26.66 14.70
CA SER A 132 8.05 -26.70 13.28
C SER A 132 8.84 -27.96 12.93
N LYS A 133 8.66 -28.43 11.70
CA LYS A 133 9.35 -29.58 11.12
C LYS A 133 10.27 -29.10 10.02
N TYR A 134 11.52 -29.52 10.02
CA TYR A 134 12.49 -29.19 8.97
C TYR A 134 13.12 -30.44 8.37
N THR A 135 13.23 -30.44 7.04
CA THR A 135 13.97 -31.44 6.27
C THR A 135 14.88 -30.71 5.31
N GLY A 136 16.19 -30.92 5.41
CA GLY A 136 17.13 -30.21 4.56
C GLY A 136 18.59 -30.43 4.94
N GLU A 137 19.41 -29.51 4.44
CA GLU A 137 20.85 -29.48 4.61
C GLU A 137 21.25 -28.73 5.90
N TRP A 138 22.30 -29.22 6.53
CA TRP A 138 22.85 -28.70 7.77
C TRP A 138 24.34 -28.44 7.61
N ASN A 139 24.79 -27.29 8.08
CA ASN A 139 26.22 -27.00 8.13
C ASN A 139 26.88 -27.86 9.22
N THR A 140 27.85 -28.68 8.79
CA THR A 140 28.53 -29.67 9.63
C THR A 140 29.43 -29.06 10.71
N THR A 141 29.77 -27.76 10.60
CA THR A 141 30.67 -27.08 11.53
C THR A 141 29.92 -26.43 12.70
N ASN A 142 28.81 -25.75 12.42
CA ASN A 142 28.05 -25.00 13.42
C ASN A 142 26.69 -25.61 13.76
N ASN A 143 26.32 -26.71 13.10
CA ASN A 143 25.06 -27.43 13.32
C ASN A 143 23.79 -26.61 13.01
N GLN A 144 23.90 -25.58 12.17
CA GLN A 144 22.79 -24.73 11.75
C GLN A 144 22.21 -25.17 10.41
N ARG A 145 20.93 -24.87 10.15
CA ARG A 145 20.31 -25.08 8.84
C ARG A 145 20.99 -24.20 7.81
N ASP A 146 21.41 -24.83 6.72
CA ASP A 146 22.23 -24.19 5.70
C ASP A 146 22.14 -24.96 4.39
N GLY A 147 21.92 -24.26 3.28
CA GLY A 147 21.69 -24.87 1.96
C GLY A 147 20.20 -25.12 1.72
N LYS A 148 19.87 -26.18 0.99
CA LYS A 148 18.49 -26.47 0.57
C LYS A 148 17.68 -27.08 1.70
N GLY A 149 16.47 -26.58 1.93
CA GLY A 149 15.59 -27.18 2.92
C GLY A 149 14.15 -26.74 2.85
N VAL A 150 13.31 -27.57 3.45
CA VAL A 150 11.87 -27.38 3.57
C VAL A 150 11.50 -27.30 5.05
N GLN A 151 10.76 -26.27 5.43
CA GLN A 151 10.17 -26.14 6.75
C GLN A 151 8.64 -26.12 6.66
N PHE A 152 8.00 -26.85 7.57
CA PHE A 152 6.58 -26.75 7.86
C PHE A 152 6.38 -26.17 9.26
N TRP A 153 5.41 -25.28 9.41
CA TRP A 153 4.97 -24.76 10.70
C TRP A 153 3.68 -25.45 11.13
N ALA A 154 3.35 -25.36 12.43
CA ALA A 154 2.17 -26.00 13.01
C ALA A 154 0.84 -25.36 12.54
N ASP A 155 0.88 -24.18 11.92
CA ASP A 155 -0.27 -23.56 11.23
C ASP A 155 -0.49 -24.14 9.81
N GLY A 156 0.40 -25.02 9.36
CA GLY A 156 0.40 -25.61 8.03
C GLY A 156 1.13 -24.79 6.96
N SER A 157 1.70 -23.64 7.32
CA SER A 157 2.57 -22.87 6.40
C SER A 157 3.78 -23.72 5.98
N LYS A 158 4.27 -23.49 4.76
CA LYS A 158 5.40 -24.21 4.17
C LYS A 158 6.39 -23.24 3.55
N TYR A 159 7.67 -23.37 3.92
CA TYR A 159 8.79 -22.72 3.24
C TYR A 159 9.65 -23.77 2.57
N GLU A 160 10.04 -23.49 1.33
CA GLU A 160 10.97 -24.31 0.57
C GLU A 160 11.98 -23.38 -0.11
N GLY A 161 13.26 -23.54 0.19
CA GLY A 161 14.27 -22.61 -0.30
C GLY A 161 15.65 -22.78 0.32
N PHE A 162 16.49 -21.76 0.12
CA PHE A 162 17.82 -21.70 0.69
C PHE A 162 17.80 -21.17 2.13
N TRP A 163 18.65 -21.79 2.93
CA TRP A 163 18.88 -21.48 4.32
C TRP A 163 20.34 -21.05 4.53
N LYS A 164 20.56 -20.14 5.47
CA LYS A 164 21.89 -19.77 5.95
C LYS A 164 21.81 -19.38 7.41
N ASN A 165 22.64 -19.98 8.25
CA ASN A 165 22.68 -19.71 9.69
C ASN A 165 21.29 -19.72 10.35
N ASP A 166 20.50 -20.77 10.07
CA ASP A 166 19.12 -20.95 10.55
C ASP A 166 18.07 -19.98 10.01
N LYS A 167 18.39 -19.17 9.00
CA LYS A 167 17.47 -18.20 8.40
C LYS A 167 17.20 -18.47 6.94
N ALA A 168 16.01 -18.14 6.45
CA ALA A 168 15.74 -18.07 5.01
C ALA A 168 16.68 -17.03 4.37
N ASN A 169 17.44 -17.45 3.35
CA ASN A 169 18.48 -16.63 2.74
C ASN A 169 18.80 -17.12 1.33
N GLY A 170 18.66 -16.26 0.32
CA GLY A 170 18.65 -16.60 -1.10
C GLY A 170 17.25 -16.95 -1.60
N ARG A 171 17.14 -17.56 -2.78
CA ARG A 171 15.83 -17.89 -3.37
C ARG A 171 15.00 -18.85 -2.49
N GLY A 172 13.71 -18.57 -2.35
CA GLY A 172 12.78 -19.43 -1.62
C GLY A 172 11.33 -19.10 -1.90
N ARG A 173 10.46 -20.07 -1.61
CA ARG A 173 9.00 -19.95 -1.68
C ARG A 173 8.39 -20.21 -0.31
N LEU A 174 7.64 -19.25 0.20
CA LEU A 174 6.78 -19.37 1.37
C LEU A 174 5.32 -19.42 0.91
N ILE A 175 4.59 -20.45 1.33
CA ILE A 175 3.15 -20.56 1.20
C ILE A 175 2.59 -20.48 2.63
N HIS A 176 1.88 -19.40 2.94
CA HIS A 176 1.23 -19.20 4.22
C HIS A 176 -0.02 -20.06 4.34
N SER A 177 -0.40 -20.35 5.58
CA SER A 177 -1.57 -21.17 5.91
C SER A 177 -2.90 -20.61 5.38
N ASP A 178 -2.97 -19.30 5.14
CA ASP A 178 -4.12 -18.58 4.60
C ASP A 178 -4.17 -18.55 3.06
N GLY A 179 -3.11 -19.05 2.40
CA GLY A 179 -3.01 -19.14 0.95
C GLY A 179 -2.20 -18.00 0.30
N ASP A 180 -1.67 -17.06 1.08
CA ASP A 180 -0.71 -16.09 0.55
C ASP A 180 0.60 -16.80 0.17
N VAL A 181 1.22 -16.36 -0.92
CA VAL A 181 2.47 -16.93 -1.41
C VAL A 181 3.47 -15.82 -1.63
N TYR A 182 4.69 -16.01 -1.15
CA TYR A 182 5.85 -15.26 -1.59
C TYR A 182 6.85 -16.21 -2.25
N GLU A 183 7.28 -15.90 -3.47
CA GLU A 183 8.41 -16.55 -4.13
C GLU A 183 9.40 -15.50 -4.60
N GLY A 184 10.64 -15.56 -4.12
CA GLY A 184 11.65 -14.58 -4.46
C GLY A 184 12.94 -14.77 -3.68
N GLU A 185 13.73 -13.73 -3.65
CA GLU A 185 14.96 -13.67 -2.86
C GLU A 185 14.64 -13.39 -1.38
N TRP A 186 15.42 -14.00 -0.50
CA TRP A 186 15.31 -13.85 0.95
C TRP A 186 16.63 -13.37 1.52
N LYS A 187 16.56 -12.59 2.61
CA LYS A 187 17.72 -12.21 3.39
C LYS A 187 17.35 -12.16 4.85
N ASP A 188 17.98 -13.04 5.62
CA ASP A 188 17.84 -13.11 7.08
C ASP A 188 16.37 -13.14 7.53
N ASP A 189 15.60 -14.09 6.97
CA ASP A 189 14.16 -14.31 7.20
C ASP A 189 13.22 -13.26 6.62
N LYS A 190 13.72 -12.29 5.87
CA LYS A 190 12.91 -11.25 5.22
C LYS A 190 12.88 -11.40 3.71
N SER A 191 11.75 -11.04 3.09
CA SER A 191 11.74 -10.86 1.64
C SER A 191 12.67 -9.72 1.25
N HIS A 192 13.46 -9.97 0.22
CA HIS A 192 14.52 -9.08 -0.22
C HIS A 192 14.76 -9.25 -1.71
N GLY A 193 15.38 -8.28 -2.39
CA GLY A 193 15.64 -8.39 -3.82
C GLY A 193 14.36 -8.59 -4.64
N TYR A 194 14.44 -9.31 -5.75
CA TYR A 194 13.28 -9.51 -6.60
C TYR A 194 12.38 -10.64 -6.09
N GLY A 195 11.06 -10.43 -6.12
CA GLY A 195 10.10 -11.45 -5.73
C GLY A 195 8.68 -11.19 -6.21
N VAL A 196 7.91 -12.26 -6.26
CA VAL A 196 6.48 -12.30 -6.56
C VAL A 196 5.71 -12.63 -5.30
N TYR A 197 4.74 -11.81 -4.96
CA TYR A 197 3.79 -12.05 -3.88
C TYR A 197 2.40 -12.22 -4.47
N LEU A 198 1.77 -13.36 -4.20
CA LEU A 198 0.40 -13.66 -4.58
C LEU A 198 -0.45 -13.68 -3.31
N HIS A 199 -1.39 -12.77 -3.21
CA HIS A 199 -2.37 -12.75 -2.12
C HIS A 199 -3.44 -13.81 -2.40
N SER A 200 -3.96 -14.39 -1.32
CA SER A 200 -5.08 -15.34 -1.32
C SER A 200 -6.38 -14.80 -1.97
N ASP A 201 -6.49 -13.48 -2.18
CA ASP A 201 -7.64 -12.85 -2.84
C ASP A 201 -7.46 -12.73 -4.37
N GLY A 202 -6.29 -13.15 -4.88
CA GLY A 202 -5.89 -13.10 -6.28
C GLY A 202 -5.15 -11.83 -6.70
N ALA A 203 -4.94 -10.87 -5.79
CA ALA A 203 -4.03 -9.77 -6.06
C ALA A 203 -2.58 -10.28 -6.11
N GLN A 204 -1.76 -9.71 -6.98
CA GLN A 204 -0.35 -10.07 -7.10
C GLN A 204 0.53 -8.82 -7.14
N TYR A 205 1.71 -8.92 -6.54
CA TYR A 205 2.80 -7.97 -6.71
C TYR A 205 4.03 -8.68 -7.27
N GLN A 206 4.72 -8.03 -8.18
CA GLN A 206 6.00 -8.48 -8.73
C GLN A 206 6.95 -7.28 -8.79
N GLY A 207 8.09 -7.37 -8.12
CA GLY A 207 9.04 -6.27 -8.07
C GLY A 207 10.13 -6.47 -7.03
N ASP A 208 10.82 -5.38 -6.70
CA ASP A 208 11.87 -5.40 -5.70
C ASP A 208 11.30 -5.31 -4.27
N TRP A 209 12.03 -5.88 -3.34
CA TRP A 209 11.73 -5.98 -1.92
C TRP A 209 12.97 -5.61 -1.09
N VAL A 210 12.74 -4.91 0.02
CA VAL A 210 13.75 -4.62 1.03
C VAL A 210 13.13 -4.78 2.40
N GLU A 211 13.61 -5.78 3.15
CA GLU A 211 13.23 -5.99 4.56
C GLU A 211 11.70 -6.10 4.73
N ASP A 212 11.08 -7.01 3.98
CA ASP A 212 9.62 -7.26 3.95
C ASP A 212 8.76 -6.17 3.29
N LYS A 213 9.36 -5.14 2.69
CA LYS A 213 8.62 -4.05 2.04
C LYS A 213 8.88 -3.99 0.54
N GLN A 214 7.84 -3.66 -0.22
CA GLN A 214 7.98 -3.31 -1.64
C GLN A 214 8.88 -2.07 -1.77
N GLU A 215 9.84 -2.13 -2.67
CA GLU A 215 10.83 -1.08 -2.91
C GLU A 215 11.11 -1.00 -4.42
N GLY A 216 11.68 0.09 -4.90
CA GLY A 216 12.14 0.18 -6.28
C GLY A 216 10.98 0.07 -7.28
N PHE A 217 11.18 -0.61 -8.41
CA PHE A 217 10.11 -0.75 -9.40
C PHE A 217 9.28 -2.00 -9.15
N GLY A 218 7.96 -1.86 -9.23
CA GLY A 218 7.03 -2.96 -9.04
C GLY A 218 5.76 -2.86 -9.89
N VAL A 219 5.16 -4.01 -10.13
CA VAL A 219 3.87 -4.19 -10.80
C VAL A 219 2.92 -4.85 -9.82
N GLU A 220 1.79 -4.22 -9.57
CA GLU A 220 0.70 -4.77 -8.75
C GLU A 220 -0.53 -4.95 -9.65
N GLU A 221 -1.13 -6.14 -9.64
CA GLU A 221 -2.31 -6.49 -10.43
C GLU A 221 -3.39 -7.05 -9.51
N TRP A 222 -4.63 -6.61 -9.70
CA TRP A 222 -5.78 -7.05 -8.92
C TRP A 222 -6.69 -8.00 -9.73
N PRO A 223 -7.54 -8.79 -9.06
CA PRO A 223 -8.45 -9.72 -9.73
C PRO A 223 -9.40 -9.07 -10.74
N ASP A 224 -9.76 -7.81 -10.52
CA ASP A 224 -10.61 -7.02 -11.41
C ASP A 224 -9.85 -6.49 -12.64
N LYS A 225 -8.59 -6.87 -12.82
CA LYS A 225 -7.67 -6.42 -13.87
C LYS A 225 -7.18 -4.98 -13.74
N ALA A 226 -7.49 -4.30 -12.62
CA ALA A 226 -6.76 -3.09 -12.29
C ALA A 226 -5.26 -3.42 -12.15
N ARG A 227 -4.40 -2.46 -12.47
CA ARG A 227 -2.95 -2.66 -12.49
C ARG A 227 -2.21 -1.38 -12.19
N TYR A 228 -1.28 -1.42 -11.25
CA TYR A 228 -0.30 -0.37 -11.03
C TYR A 228 1.07 -0.83 -11.51
N GLN A 229 1.79 0.06 -12.18
CA GLN A 229 3.17 -0.13 -12.58
C GLN A 229 3.94 1.13 -12.23
N GLY A 230 4.91 1.06 -11.33
CA GLY A 230 5.64 2.24 -10.93
C GLY A 230 6.61 2.00 -9.79
N THR A 231 7.02 3.10 -9.16
CA THR A 231 8.01 3.07 -8.09
C THR A 231 7.33 2.91 -6.73
N TYR A 232 7.95 2.10 -5.88
CA TYR A 232 7.60 1.86 -4.49
C TYR A 232 8.74 2.33 -3.58
N LYS A 233 8.36 2.79 -2.39
CA LYS A 233 9.28 3.09 -1.31
C LYS A 233 8.62 2.71 0.01
N ASP A 234 9.30 1.92 0.83
CA ASP A 234 8.79 1.51 2.14
C ASP A 234 7.37 0.88 2.08
N GLY A 235 7.04 0.15 1.01
CA GLY A 235 5.73 -0.47 0.81
C GLY A 235 4.63 0.48 0.31
N MET A 236 4.97 1.71 -0.11
CA MET A 236 4.01 2.67 -0.66
C MET A 236 4.36 3.05 -2.08
N LYS A 237 3.36 3.27 -2.94
CA LYS A 237 3.53 3.87 -4.26
C LYS A 237 4.07 5.28 -4.07
N GLU A 238 5.23 5.56 -4.67
CA GLU A 238 6.00 6.78 -4.48
C GLU A 238 6.72 7.15 -5.78
N GLY A 239 6.80 8.42 -6.14
CA GLY A 239 7.42 8.85 -7.39
C GLY A 239 6.56 8.50 -8.61
N LYS A 240 7.15 8.08 -9.73
CA LYS A 240 6.42 7.95 -11.00
C LYS A 240 5.76 6.58 -11.15
N GLY A 241 4.55 6.57 -11.70
CA GLY A 241 3.84 5.34 -12.03
C GLY A 241 2.70 5.54 -13.03
N VAL A 242 2.13 4.40 -13.43
CA VAL A 242 0.94 4.30 -14.26
C VAL A 242 -0.07 3.41 -13.53
N PHE A 243 -1.29 3.88 -13.39
CA PHE A 243 -2.41 3.10 -12.85
C PHE A 243 -3.44 2.88 -13.95
N TYR A 244 -3.76 1.61 -14.21
CA TYR A 244 -4.82 1.17 -15.09
C TYR A 244 -5.99 0.72 -14.22
N TRP A 245 -7.15 1.32 -14.41
CA TRP A 245 -8.38 0.96 -13.71
C TRP A 245 -9.10 -0.16 -14.47
N SER A 246 -9.91 -0.93 -13.74
CA SER A 246 -10.72 -2.01 -14.30
C SER A 246 -11.82 -1.52 -15.25
N ASP A 247 -12.19 -0.23 -15.20
CA ASP A 247 -13.13 0.40 -16.14
C ASP A 247 -12.46 0.85 -17.45
N GLY A 248 -11.14 0.68 -17.59
CA GLY A 248 -10.36 1.15 -18.74
C GLY A 248 -9.80 2.57 -18.62
N SER A 249 -10.12 3.29 -17.54
CA SER A 249 -9.48 4.57 -17.23
C SER A 249 -8.01 4.37 -16.88
N LYS A 250 -7.20 5.42 -17.05
CA LYS A 250 -5.75 5.36 -16.84
C LYS A 250 -5.24 6.65 -16.21
N TYR A 251 -4.32 6.52 -15.26
CA TYR A 251 -3.54 7.63 -14.73
C TYR A 251 -2.05 7.40 -15.03
N THR A 252 -1.34 8.45 -15.45
CA THR A 252 0.13 8.46 -15.63
C THR A 252 0.68 9.70 -14.96
N GLY A 253 1.51 9.54 -13.93
CA GLY A 253 2.03 10.70 -13.20
C GLY A 253 2.75 10.32 -11.93
N GLU A 254 2.76 11.26 -10.99
CA GLU A 254 3.42 11.13 -9.70
C GLU A 254 2.48 10.55 -8.63
N PHE A 255 3.09 9.85 -7.68
CA PHE A 255 2.47 9.23 -6.53
C PHE A 255 3.24 9.63 -5.28
N HIS A 256 2.52 9.82 -4.18
CA HIS A 256 3.11 10.06 -2.87
C HIS A 256 2.28 9.37 -1.79
N ASN A 257 2.90 8.52 -0.98
CA ASN A 257 2.22 7.74 0.07
C ASN A 257 0.93 7.05 -0.44
N ASN A 258 1.02 6.31 -1.54
CA ASN A 258 -0.10 5.62 -2.21
C ASN A 258 -1.14 6.53 -2.91
N ASN A 259 -1.01 7.85 -2.86
CA ASN A 259 -1.96 8.77 -3.49
C ASN A 259 -1.41 9.30 -4.81
N ILE A 260 -2.29 9.54 -5.78
CA ILE A 260 -2.01 10.39 -6.93
C ILE A 260 -1.65 11.80 -6.42
N HIS A 261 -0.49 12.30 -6.84
CA HIS A 261 0.09 13.56 -6.35
C HIS A 261 0.94 14.20 -7.47
N GLY A 262 1.34 15.47 -7.31
CA GLY A 262 2.29 16.12 -8.22
C GLY A 262 1.71 16.28 -9.64
N LYS A 263 2.56 16.17 -10.67
CA LYS A 263 2.10 16.28 -12.06
C LYS A 263 1.58 14.93 -12.56
N GLY A 264 0.47 14.95 -13.29
CA GLY A 264 -0.02 13.76 -13.95
C GLY A 264 -1.20 13.96 -14.89
N VAL A 265 -1.43 12.94 -15.70
CA VAL A 265 -2.50 12.85 -16.68
C VAL A 265 -3.47 11.74 -16.29
N TYR A 266 -4.74 12.08 -16.13
CA TYR A 266 -5.83 11.11 -15.99
C TYR A 266 -6.65 11.09 -17.27
N GLU A 267 -6.82 9.91 -17.85
CA GLU A 267 -7.60 9.61 -19.04
C GLU A 267 -8.79 8.74 -18.60
N TRP A 268 -10.02 9.28 -18.66
CA TRP A 268 -11.22 8.52 -18.32
C TRP A 268 -11.67 7.68 -19.52
N VAL A 269 -12.31 6.54 -19.24
CA VAL A 269 -12.88 5.66 -20.28
C VAL A 269 -13.89 6.38 -21.20
N ASP A 270 -14.58 7.41 -20.70
CA ASP A 270 -15.56 8.20 -21.46
C ASP A 270 -14.94 9.30 -22.36
N GLY A 271 -13.61 9.31 -22.48
CA GLY A 271 -12.85 10.23 -23.31
C GLY A 271 -12.55 11.57 -22.67
N ARG A 272 -12.97 11.80 -21.41
CA ARG A 272 -12.47 12.96 -20.64
C ARG A 272 -10.97 12.79 -20.36
N LYS A 273 -10.27 13.91 -20.21
CA LYS A 273 -8.85 13.94 -19.86
C LYS A 273 -8.54 15.11 -18.93
N PHE A 274 -7.66 14.90 -17.96
CA PHE A 274 -7.11 15.95 -17.11
C PHE A 274 -5.59 15.85 -17.15
N ASP A 275 -4.93 16.95 -17.46
CA ASP A 275 -3.48 17.10 -17.47
C ASP A 275 -3.12 18.27 -16.56
N GLY A 276 -2.54 17.99 -15.39
CA GLY A 276 -2.32 19.03 -14.40
C GLY A 276 -1.72 18.56 -13.09
N ASP A 277 -1.83 19.43 -12.10
CA ASP A 277 -1.42 19.21 -10.73
C ASP A 277 -2.46 18.40 -9.93
N TRP A 278 -1.95 17.52 -9.08
CA TRP A 278 -2.70 16.63 -8.21
C TRP A 278 -2.21 16.76 -6.77
N GLU A 279 -3.15 16.69 -5.84
CA GLU A 279 -2.86 16.61 -4.41
C GLU A 279 -3.81 15.60 -3.76
N ASN A 280 -3.26 14.55 -3.17
CA ASN A 280 -4.00 13.55 -2.40
C ASN A 280 -5.24 13.00 -3.15
N ASN A 281 -5.02 12.54 -4.38
CA ASN A 281 -6.03 12.00 -5.31
C ASN A 281 -7.03 13.02 -5.87
N LYS A 282 -6.79 14.32 -5.70
CA LYS A 282 -7.68 15.37 -6.22
C LYS A 282 -6.94 16.26 -7.20
N MET A 283 -7.66 16.79 -8.18
CA MET A 283 -7.16 17.88 -9.02
C MET A 283 -6.97 19.11 -8.12
N HIS A 284 -5.73 19.62 -8.06
CA HIS A 284 -5.36 20.74 -7.20
C HIS A 284 -4.17 21.46 -7.83
N GLY A 285 -4.23 22.78 -8.04
CA GLY A 285 -3.20 23.54 -8.72
C GLY A 285 -3.59 23.84 -10.16
N GLU A 286 -2.63 23.98 -11.07
CA GLU A 286 -2.92 24.28 -12.47
C GLU A 286 -3.25 23.02 -13.25
N GLY A 287 -4.26 23.10 -14.13
CA GLY A 287 -4.59 21.96 -14.98
C GLY A 287 -5.44 22.30 -16.18
N ILE A 288 -5.45 21.36 -17.12
CA ILE A 288 -6.27 21.37 -18.33
C ILE A 288 -7.22 20.19 -18.24
N PHE A 289 -8.52 20.45 -18.25
CA PHE A 289 -9.56 19.44 -18.34
C PHE A 289 -10.21 19.51 -19.72
N GLU A 290 -10.21 18.38 -20.43
CA GLU A 290 -10.80 18.20 -21.75
C GLU A 290 -11.98 17.24 -21.62
N TRP A 291 -13.13 17.65 -22.13
CA TRP A 291 -14.32 16.80 -22.21
C TRP A 291 -14.36 16.12 -23.58
N SER A 292 -14.98 14.94 -23.64
CA SER A 292 -15.12 14.18 -24.89
C SER A 292 -15.94 14.90 -25.98
N ASP A 293 -16.75 15.88 -25.61
CA ASP A 293 -17.47 16.76 -26.56
C ASP A 293 -16.63 17.93 -27.08
N GLY A 294 -15.35 18.02 -26.72
CA GLY A 294 -14.44 19.09 -27.15
C GLY A 294 -14.47 20.34 -26.27
N ARG A 295 -15.30 20.40 -25.21
CA ARG A 295 -15.15 21.46 -24.20
C ARG A 295 -13.78 21.33 -23.55
N ARG A 296 -13.19 22.47 -23.15
CA ARG A 296 -11.89 22.52 -22.48
C ARG A 296 -11.87 23.59 -21.40
N TYR A 297 -11.31 23.29 -20.25
CA TYR A 297 -11.02 24.25 -19.19
C TYR A 297 -9.53 24.24 -18.91
N GLN A 298 -8.93 25.42 -18.81
CA GLN A 298 -7.55 25.59 -18.40
C GLN A 298 -7.50 26.64 -17.29
N GLY A 299 -6.99 26.26 -16.12
CA GLY A 299 -6.87 27.16 -14.98
C GLY A 299 -6.65 26.41 -13.67
N HIS A 300 -6.93 27.11 -12.59
CA HIS A 300 -6.63 26.64 -11.25
C HIS A 300 -7.74 25.75 -10.66
N TYR A 301 -7.33 24.76 -9.86
CA TYR A 301 -8.19 23.81 -9.18
C TYR A 301 -7.89 23.77 -7.68
N VAL A 302 -8.94 23.62 -6.88
CA VAL A 302 -8.83 23.33 -5.44
C VAL A 302 -9.82 22.22 -5.11
N ASN A 303 -9.31 21.06 -4.69
CA ASN A 303 -10.11 19.89 -4.33
C ASN A 303 -11.17 19.53 -5.40
N ASP A 304 -10.71 19.28 -6.63
CA ASP A 304 -11.52 18.91 -7.81
C ASP A 304 -12.43 20.02 -8.37
N LYS A 305 -12.41 21.21 -7.77
CA LYS A 305 -13.23 22.34 -8.21
C LYS A 305 -12.37 23.39 -8.91
N LYS A 306 -12.85 23.88 -10.04
CA LYS A 306 -12.32 25.08 -10.69
C LYS A 306 -12.41 26.26 -9.72
N GLU A 307 -11.30 26.93 -9.51
CA GLU A 307 -11.13 28.03 -8.55
C GLU A 307 -10.21 29.09 -9.17
N GLY A 308 -10.29 30.35 -8.73
CA GLY A 308 -9.44 31.40 -9.26
C GLY A 308 -9.64 31.68 -10.76
N TYR A 309 -8.63 32.21 -11.44
CA TYR A 309 -8.74 32.55 -12.86
C TYR A 309 -8.64 31.32 -13.76
N GLY A 310 -9.50 31.23 -14.79
CA GLY A 310 -9.44 30.16 -15.77
C GLY A 310 -10.16 30.48 -17.08
N VAL A 311 -9.80 29.71 -18.12
CA VAL A 311 -10.33 29.82 -19.47
C VAL A 311 -11.13 28.58 -19.82
N PHE A 312 -12.43 28.75 -20.04
CA PHE A 312 -13.30 27.71 -20.58
C PHE A 312 -13.54 27.95 -22.07
N THR A 313 -13.28 26.95 -22.90
CA THR A 313 -13.48 26.96 -24.35
C THR A 313 -14.58 25.96 -24.70
N TRP A 314 -15.56 26.40 -25.47
CA TRP A 314 -16.59 25.54 -26.06
C TRP A 314 -16.15 25.02 -27.44
N PRO A 315 -16.73 23.91 -27.93
CA PRO A 315 -16.34 23.30 -29.21
C PRO A 315 -16.56 24.21 -30.41
N ASP A 316 -17.53 25.12 -30.31
CA ASP A 316 -17.86 26.14 -31.32
C ASP A 316 -16.93 27.37 -31.29
N GLY A 317 -15.86 27.33 -30.50
CA GLY A 317 -14.87 28.40 -30.40
C GLY A 317 -15.22 29.50 -29.41
N ARG A 318 -16.43 29.51 -28.84
CA ARG A 318 -16.77 30.44 -27.76
C ARG A 318 -15.82 30.26 -26.57
N LYS A 319 -15.57 31.32 -25.81
CA LYS A 319 -14.69 31.28 -24.63
C LYS A 319 -15.25 32.08 -23.47
N TYR A 320 -14.94 31.65 -22.25
CA TYR A 320 -15.09 32.43 -21.03
C TYR A 320 -13.72 32.50 -20.37
N LYS A 321 -13.22 33.71 -20.16
CA LYS A 321 -11.95 34.01 -19.49
C LYS A 321 -12.28 34.79 -18.22
N GLY A 322 -12.10 34.23 -17.03
CA GLY A 322 -12.50 34.95 -15.82
C GLY A 322 -12.32 34.15 -14.55
N ASN A 323 -12.83 34.69 -13.45
CA ASN A 323 -12.73 34.04 -12.16
C ASN A 323 -13.75 32.90 -11.99
N TRP A 324 -13.37 31.92 -11.19
CA TRP A 324 -14.13 30.74 -10.83
C TRP A 324 -14.13 30.62 -9.31
N ALA A 325 -15.27 30.23 -8.76
CA ALA A 325 -15.41 29.90 -7.36
C ALA A 325 -16.29 28.67 -7.22
N ASN A 326 -15.83 27.66 -6.48
CA ASN A 326 -16.57 26.42 -6.25
C ASN A 326 -17.05 25.74 -7.55
N GLY A 327 -16.21 25.76 -8.59
CA GLY A 327 -16.51 25.11 -9.87
C GLY A 327 -17.40 25.92 -10.82
N LYS A 328 -17.80 27.15 -10.47
CA LYS A 328 -18.70 28.01 -11.24
C LYS A 328 -18.06 29.35 -11.59
N GLN A 329 -18.45 29.95 -12.72
CA GLN A 329 -18.02 31.30 -13.07
C GLN A 329 -18.41 32.29 -11.95
N HIS A 330 -17.49 33.17 -11.58
CA HIS A 330 -17.64 34.13 -10.50
C HIS A 330 -16.84 35.41 -10.79
N GLY A 331 -17.15 36.53 -10.12
CA GLY A 331 -16.42 37.79 -10.26
C GLY A 331 -16.42 38.35 -11.68
N GLU A 332 -15.38 39.09 -12.04
CA GLU A 332 -15.20 39.62 -13.39
C GLU A 332 -14.79 38.51 -14.38
N GLY A 333 -15.31 38.58 -15.60
CA GLY A 333 -14.92 37.72 -16.70
C GLY A 333 -15.21 38.32 -18.07
N THR A 334 -14.65 37.72 -19.10
CA THR A 334 -14.84 38.10 -20.51
C THR A 334 -15.38 36.89 -21.26
N PHE A 335 -16.56 37.04 -21.83
CA PHE A 335 -17.15 36.09 -22.75
C PHE A 335 -16.80 36.47 -24.18
N ILE A 336 -16.36 35.50 -24.97
CA ILE A 336 -16.02 35.63 -26.38
C ILE A 336 -16.98 34.76 -27.15
N ASN A 337 -17.75 35.36 -28.07
CA ASN A 337 -18.67 34.59 -28.90
C ASN A 337 -17.94 33.86 -30.06
N ASP A 338 -18.70 33.13 -30.87
CA ASP A 338 -18.24 32.39 -32.05
C ASP A 338 -17.60 33.28 -33.14
N LYS A 339 -17.93 34.58 -33.13
CA LYS A 339 -17.36 35.60 -34.02
C LYS A 339 -16.15 36.33 -33.43
N GLY A 340 -15.71 35.96 -32.23
CA GLY A 340 -14.58 36.61 -31.55
C GLY A 340 -14.91 37.94 -30.86
N VAL A 341 -16.19 38.34 -30.79
CA VAL A 341 -16.60 39.57 -30.09
C VAL A 341 -16.51 39.33 -28.59
N GLU A 342 -15.85 40.24 -27.89
CA GLU A 342 -15.61 40.16 -26.45
C GLU A 342 -16.61 41.02 -25.66
N GLN A 343 -17.17 40.45 -24.60
CA GLN A 343 -18.04 41.14 -23.66
C GLN A 343 -17.61 40.84 -22.23
N THR A 344 -17.33 41.88 -21.46
CA THR A 344 -16.93 41.78 -20.04
C THR A 344 -18.12 42.07 -19.14
N GLY A 345 -18.23 41.33 -18.05
CA GLY A 345 -19.34 41.44 -17.09
C GLY A 345 -18.98 40.99 -15.67
N ILE A 346 -20.00 40.81 -14.84
CA ILE A 346 -19.88 40.21 -13.51
C ILE A 346 -20.69 38.91 -13.47
N TRP A 347 -20.09 37.84 -12.95
CA TRP A 347 -20.70 36.52 -12.77
C TRP A 347 -20.84 36.20 -11.29
N GLU A 348 -21.93 35.53 -10.94
CA GLU A 348 -22.15 35.01 -9.60
C GLU A 348 -22.79 33.63 -9.71
N ASN A 349 -22.16 32.62 -9.10
CA ASN A 349 -22.67 31.24 -9.05
C ASN A 349 -23.01 30.66 -10.43
N GLY A 350 -22.17 30.96 -11.43
CA GLY A 350 -22.33 30.49 -12.81
C GLY A 350 -23.34 31.28 -13.63
N LYS A 351 -23.95 32.33 -13.07
CA LYS A 351 -24.90 33.21 -13.77
C LYS A 351 -24.29 34.57 -13.99
N LYS A 352 -24.38 35.08 -15.22
CA LYS A 352 -24.03 36.47 -15.54
C LYS A 352 -25.04 37.41 -14.89
N LYS A 353 -24.58 38.38 -14.11
CA LYS A 353 -25.40 39.42 -13.45
C LYS A 353 -25.53 40.66 -14.33
N GLU A 354 -24.41 41.21 -14.77
CA GLU A 354 -24.38 42.46 -15.54
C GLU A 354 -23.23 42.46 -16.55
N TRP A 355 -23.36 43.31 -17.58
CA TRP A 355 -22.29 43.61 -18.53
C TRP A 355 -21.65 44.93 -18.11
N THR A 356 -20.32 44.94 -18.01
CA THR A 356 -19.54 46.11 -17.61
C THR A 356 -18.85 46.77 -18.80
N ARG A 357 -18.62 46.04 -19.91
CA ARG A 357 -18.03 46.59 -21.15
C ARG A 357 -18.26 45.70 -22.37
N ALA A 358 -18.67 46.30 -23.49
CA ALA A 358 -18.55 45.71 -24.82
C ALA A 358 -17.40 46.41 -25.56
N LYS A 359 -16.47 45.65 -26.16
CA LYS A 359 -15.37 46.20 -26.95
C LYS A 359 -15.49 45.79 -28.41
#